data_AF-A0A538AZG9-F1
#
_entry.id   AF-A0A538AZG9-F1
#
_cell.length_a   1.000
_cell.length_b   1.000
_cell.length_c   1.000
_cell.angle_alpha   90.00
_cell.angle_beta   90.00
_cell.angle_gamma   90.00
#
_symmetry.space_group_name_H-M   'P 1'
#
loop_
_entity.id
_entity.type
_entity.pdbx_description
1 polymer ?
#
loop_
_entity_poly.entity_id
_entity_poly.type
_entity_poly.pdbx_seq_one_letter_code
_entity_poly.pdbx_strand_id
1 'polypeptide(L)'
;SEIQANHILDMRLVMLTRLNGNELKDEMAKLRETITELESILRSRTKLRGVIKSEMGEIREKFATPRRAEITFDPGDIDLEDLIDDEDLVVTLSRNGYVKSVAADAFRTQGRGGRGVQAAKLRDNDYVAHLLTTTAHSYLLFFSNRGKVYRLKAHEIPMKDRTARGTAIVNLLPLTPDERIAAVIDTRTYETGRYLFFATKKGQVKKTLMSEYDKSRREGFIAINLKDKDELVRVIQTGGEDDIFMVSRNGQTIRFDEDAVRPMGRSAAGVIGMRLKAGDEVVSCDVARDDVDILIVTDAGYGKRTKLERFPRKGRGTMGVKGIKLTARRGYVVSAFMVGLDDEFFLISSGGVTIRTAARDVSSQGRDATGVRVMNLDKGEKVATAAPVLQVEEPE
;
A
#
# COMPACT_ATOMS: atom_id res chain seq x y z
N SER A 1 -34.21 20.74 74.66
CA SER A 1 -33.54 21.89 74.02
C SER A 1 -34.19 23.18 74.53
N GLU A 2 -33.43 24.26 74.75
CA GLU A 2 -33.95 25.57 75.15
C GLU A 2 -35.01 26.10 74.15
N ILE A 3 -34.82 25.84 72.86
CA ILE A 3 -35.78 26.17 71.79
C ILE A 3 -37.11 25.44 71.98
N GLN A 4 -37.08 24.15 72.33
CA GLN A 4 -38.29 23.38 72.61
C GLN A 4 -39.01 23.89 73.86
N ALA A 5 -38.26 24.31 74.88
CA ALA A 5 -38.83 24.87 76.10
C ALA A 5 -39.57 26.19 75.82
N ASN A 6 -38.99 27.08 75.01
CA ASN A 6 -39.65 28.32 74.59
C ASN A 6 -40.93 28.05 73.77
N HIS A 7 -40.89 27.11 72.81
CA HIS A 7 -42.09 26.74 72.05
C HIS A 7 -43.22 26.14 72.90
N ILE A 8 -42.88 25.41 73.97
CA ILE A 8 -43.86 24.87 74.92
C ILE A 8 -44.49 26.01 75.74
N LEU A 9 -43.69 26.98 76.17
CA LEU A 9 -44.17 28.16 76.92
C LEU A 9 -45.07 29.06 76.06
N ASP A 10 -44.80 29.16 74.76
CA ASP A 10 -45.59 29.95 73.81
C ASP A 10 -46.91 29.26 73.35
N MET A 11 -47.21 28.06 73.84
CA MET A 11 -48.44 27.36 73.48
C MET A 11 -49.69 28.09 73.98
N ARG A 12 -50.60 28.40 73.06
CA ARG A 12 -51.89 29.04 73.37
C ARG A 12 -52.94 28.01 73.77
N LEU A 13 -53.80 28.33 74.73
CA LEU A 13 -54.89 27.44 75.21
C LEU A 13 -55.82 26.94 74.08
N VAL A 14 -55.99 27.71 73.01
CA VAL A 14 -56.77 27.34 71.82
C VAL A 14 -56.23 26.06 71.15
N MET A 15 -54.93 25.75 71.29
CA MET A 15 -54.27 24.56 70.74
C MET A 15 -54.68 23.25 71.45
N LEU A 16 -55.33 23.33 72.62
CA LEU A 16 -55.73 22.17 73.42
C LEU A 16 -57.09 21.57 73.01
N THR A 17 -57.61 21.95 71.85
CA THR A 17 -58.84 21.35 71.31
C THR A 17 -58.54 20.02 70.61
N ARG A 18 -59.54 19.12 70.60
CA ARG A 18 -59.42 17.82 69.90
C ARG A 18 -59.16 17.98 68.39
N LEU A 19 -59.64 19.06 67.78
CA LEU A 19 -59.45 19.37 66.36
C LEU A 19 -57.97 19.66 66.07
N ASN A 20 -57.37 20.59 66.81
CA ASN A 20 -55.95 20.96 66.66
C ASN A 20 -55.02 19.77 66.97
N GLY A 21 -55.41 18.92 67.92
CA GLY A 21 -54.69 17.68 68.21
C GLY A 21 -54.73 16.66 67.06
N ASN A 22 -55.79 16.63 66.25
CA ASN A 22 -55.87 15.82 65.05
C ASN A 22 -55.08 16.45 63.89
N GLU A 23 -55.20 17.76 63.68
CA GLU A 23 -54.42 18.48 62.66
C GLU A 23 -52.90 18.30 62.85
N LEU A 24 -52.41 18.37 64.09
CA LEU A 24 -51.00 18.11 64.40
C LEU A 24 -50.59 16.66 64.12
N LYS A 25 -51.48 15.69 64.35
CA LYS A 25 -51.21 14.29 64.01
C LYS A 25 -51.16 14.09 62.50
N ASP A 26 -52.05 14.74 61.76
CA ASP A 26 -52.09 14.68 60.29
C ASP A 26 -50.87 15.37 59.68
N GLU A 27 -50.48 16.54 60.21
CA GLU A 27 -49.27 17.23 59.79
C GLU A 27 -48.01 16.41 60.10
N MET A 28 -47.91 15.84 61.30
CA MET A 28 -46.81 14.95 61.66
C MET A 28 -46.76 13.71 60.74
N ALA A 29 -47.90 13.14 60.36
CA ALA A 29 -47.96 12.02 59.43
C ALA A 29 -47.46 12.41 58.03
N LYS A 30 -47.92 13.55 57.48
CA LYS A 30 -47.46 14.09 56.19
C LYS A 30 -45.97 14.38 56.19
N LEU A 31 -45.45 15.03 57.24
CA LEU A 31 -44.02 15.32 57.35
C LEU A 31 -43.19 14.04 57.39
N ARG A 32 -43.64 13.00 58.11
CA ARG A 32 -42.97 11.69 58.11
C ARG A 32 -42.98 11.02 56.74
N GLU A 33 -44.07 11.14 55.99
CA GLU A 33 -44.17 10.64 54.62
C GLU A 33 -43.18 11.37 53.70
N THR A 34 -43.16 12.70 53.74
CA THR A 34 -42.23 13.53 52.96
C THR A 34 -40.77 13.22 53.31
N ILE A 35 -40.43 13.08 54.59
CA ILE A 35 -39.07 12.69 55.00
C ILE A 35 -38.70 11.32 54.40
N THR A 36 -39.61 10.35 54.49
CA THR A 36 -39.37 9.00 53.96
C THR A 36 -39.15 9.02 52.44
N GLU A 37 -39.96 9.79 51.71
CA GLU A 37 -39.83 9.95 50.27
C GLU A 37 -38.48 10.58 49.89
N LEU A 38 -38.14 11.73 50.49
CA LEU A 38 -36.90 12.45 50.24
C LEU A 38 -35.68 11.61 50.59
N GLU A 39 -35.67 10.92 51.73
CA GLU A 39 -34.59 9.99 52.08
C GLU A 39 -34.47 8.85 51.06
N SER A 40 -35.60 8.34 50.55
CA SER A 40 -35.58 7.28 49.54
C SER A 40 -34.97 7.75 48.21
N ILE A 41 -35.18 9.01 47.85
CA ILE A 41 -34.58 9.65 46.67
C ILE A 41 -33.07 9.87 46.90
N LEU A 42 -32.68 10.41 48.06
CA LEU A 42 -31.28 10.67 48.40
C LEU A 42 -30.44 9.39 48.47
N ARG A 43 -31.01 8.28 48.94
CA ARG A 43 -30.31 6.99 49.04
C ARG A 43 -30.19 6.26 47.69
N SER A 44 -30.95 6.63 46.66
CA SER A 44 -30.99 5.92 45.37
C SER A 44 -30.76 6.84 44.18
N ARG A 45 -29.61 6.69 43.54
CA ARG A 45 -29.26 7.41 42.31
C ARG A 45 -30.24 7.13 41.16
N THR A 46 -30.84 5.94 41.14
CA THR A 46 -31.84 5.56 40.12
C THR A 46 -33.14 6.33 40.30
N LYS A 47 -33.63 6.48 41.54
CA LYS A 47 -34.82 7.29 41.83
C LYS A 47 -34.59 8.76 41.53
N LEU A 48 -33.45 9.32 41.92
CA LEU A 48 -33.06 10.70 41.58
C LEU A 48 -33.06 10.94 40.07
N ARG A 49 -32.48 10.03 39.28
CA ARG A 49 -32.53 10.11 37.80
C ARG A 49 -33.94 10.03 37.25
N GLY A 50 -34.83 9.27 37.91
CA GLY A 50 -36.26 9.22 37.59
C GLY A 50 -36.92 10.59 37.75
N VAL A 51 -36.70 11.25 38.89
CA VAL A 51 -37.20 12.60 39.17
C VAL A 51 -36.69 13.60 38.13
N ILE A 52 -35.38 13.62 37.87
CA ILE A 52 -34.76 14.49 36.86
C ILE A 52 -35.39 14.27 35.48
N LYS A 53 -35.63 13.01 35.09
CA LYS A 53 -36.26 12.69 33.80
C LYS A 53 -37.67 13.26 33.71
N SER A 54 -38.46 13.15 34.78
CA SER A 54 -39.82 13.70 34.85
C SER A 54 -39.80 15.22 34.73
N GLU A 55 -38.97 15.90 35.52
CA GLU A 55 -38.82 17.37 35.48
C GLU A 55 -38.35 17.87 34.11
N MET A 56 -37.36 17.20 33.49
CA MET A 56 -36.93 17.53 32.12
C MET A 56 -38.03 17.28 31.08
N GLY A 57 -38.90 16.30 31.31
CA GLY A 57 -40.08 16.03 30.50
C GLY A 57 -41.10 17.17 30.55
N GLU A 58 -41.40 17.67 31.75
CA GLU A 58 -42.30 18.82 31.96
C GLU A 58 -41.76 20.10 31.30
N ILE A 59 -40.45 20.34 31.41
CA ILE A 59 -39.80 21.48 30.74
C ILE A 59 -39.91 21.33 29.21
N ARG A 60 -39.66 20.13 28.67
CA ARG A 60 -39.82 19.87 27.24
C ARG A 60 -41.25 20.14 26.79
N GLU A 61 -42.26 19.67 27.53
CA GLU A 61 -43.67 19.88 27.16
C GLU A 61 -44.07 21.35 27.19
N LYS A 62 -43.58 22.11 28.16
CA LYS A 62 -43.90 23.54 28.32
C LYS A 62 -43.20 24.44 27.30
N PHE A 63 -41.99 24.08 26.86
CA PHE A 63 -41.12 24.96 26.08
C PHE A 63 -40.70 24.41 24.71
N ALA A 64 -41.18 23.22 24.30
CA ALA A 64 -40.88 22.69 22.97
C ALA A 64 -41.48 23.59 21.89
N THR A 65 -40.62 24.01 20.97
CA THR A 65 -41.03 24.68 19.72
C THR A 65 -40.63 23.80 18.54
N PRO A 66 -41.44 23.75 17.47
CA PRO A 66 -41.07 23.01 16.28
C PRO A 66 -39.79 23.59 15.68
N ARG A 67 -38.95 22.72 15.12
CA ARG A 67 -37.71 23.15 14.46
C ARG A 67 -38.07 24.08 13.30
N ARG A 68 -37.43 25.26 13.29
CA ARG A 68 -37.62 26.28 12.25
C ARG A 68 -36.74 26.06 11.02
N ALA A 69 -35.59 25.40 11.19
CA ALA A 69 -34.67 25.08 10.11
C ALA A 69 -35.06 23.75 9.43
N GLU A 70 -34.96 23.72 8.11
CA GLU A 70 -35.11 22.49 7.33
C GLU A 70 -33.78 21.72 7.33
N ILE A 71 -33.85 20.39 7.47
CA ILE A 71 -32.67 19.53 7.31
C ILE A 71 -32.78 18.94 5.91
N THR A 72 -32.05 19.55 4.98
CA THR A 72 -31.93 19.06 3.61
C THR A 72 -30.71 18.16 3.46
N PHE A 73 -30.67 17.37 2.39
CA PHE A 73 -29.47 16.62 2.02
C PHE A 73 -28.42 17.62 1.52
N ASP A 74 -27.28 17.69 2.21
CA ASP A 74 -26.11 18.43 1.75
C ASP A 74 -25.34 17.51 0.78
N PRO A 75 -25.28 17.82 -0.54
CA PRO A 75 -24.50 17.02 -1.48
C PRO A 75 -22.99 17.10 -1.22
N GLY A 76 -22.53 17.96 -0.31
CA GLY A 76 -21.13 18.25 -0.06
C GLY A 76 -20.58 19.35 -0.98
N ASP A 77 -19.34 19.76 -0.72
CA ASP A 77 -18.57 20.54 -1.68
C ASP A 77 -18.25 19.64 -2.89
N ILE A 78 -18.47 20.12 -4.11
CA ILE A 78 -18.00 19.43 -5.32
C ILE A 78 -16.47 19.41 -5.24
N ASP A 79 -15.89 18.24 -5.02
CA ASP A 79 -14.44 18.10 -5.07
C ASP A 79 -14.00 18.37 -6.51
N LEU A 80 -12.88 19.07 -6.72
CA LEU A 80 -12.31 19.31 -8.05
C LEU A 80 -12.19 18.01 -8.87
N GLU A 81 -12.07 16.90 -8.16
CA GLU A 81 -11.99 15.54 -8.68
C GLU A 81 -13.28 15.06 -9.37
N ASP A 82 -14.45 15.53 -8.93
CA ASP A 82 -15.75 15.22 -9.56
C ASP A 82 -15.93 15.96 -10.90
N LEU A 83 -15.08 16.95 -11.20
CA LEU A 83 -14.99 17.60 -12.50
C LEU A 83 -14.01 16.92 -13.46
N ILE A 84 -13.26 15.92 -13.00
CA ILE A 84 -12.27 15.20 -13.83
C ILE A 84 -12.92 13.91 -14.31
N ASP A 85 -13.04 13.74 -15.62
CA ASP A 85 -13.51 12.49 -16.21
C ASP A 85 -12.55 11.34 -15.86
N ASP A 86 -13.10 10.19 -15.49
CA ASP A 86 -12.33 8.99 -15.14
C ASP A 86 -11.87 8.26 -16.41
N GLU A 87 -10.94 8.89 -17.13
CA GLU A 87 -10.37 8.37 -18.37
C GLU A 87 -9.29 7.30 -18.12
N ASP A 88 -9.14 6.38 -19.08
CA ASP A 88 -8.05 5.40 -19.09
C ASP A 88 -6.71 6.07 -19.43
N LEU A 89 -5.74 5.89 -18.55
CA LEU A 89 -4.42 6.48 -18.63
C LEU A 89 -3.34 5.39 -18.60
N VAL A 90 -2.29 5.60 -19.39
CA VAL A 90 -1.03 4.86 -19.28
C VAL A 90 -0.03 5.74 -18.54
N VAL A 91 0.44 5.27 -17.39
CA VAL A 91 1.45 5.96 -16.60
C VAL A 91 2.79 5.30 -16.85
N THR A 92 3.80 6.13 -17.17
CA THR A 92 5.17 5.67 -17.39
C THR A 92 6.11 6.38 -16.45
N LEU A 93 7.03 5.63 -15.84
CA LEU A 93 8.13 6.12 -15.03
C LEU A 93 9.45 5.60 -15.61
N SER A 94 10.33 6.52 -15.98
CA SER A 94 11.65 6.20 -16.51
C SER A 94 12.63 5.85 -15.40
N ARG A 95 13.73 5.18 -15.75
CA ARG A 95 14.80 4.83 -14.80
C ARG A 95 15.43 6.07 -14.17
N ASN A 96 15.53 7.15 -14.94
CA ASN A 96 16.04 8.45 -14.46
C ASN A 96 15.00 9.24 -13.65
N GLY A 97 13.84 8.65 -13.35
CA GLY A 97 12.83 9.25 -12.49
C GLY A 97 11.94 10.26 -13.18
N TYR A 98 11.74 10.17 -14.51
CA TYR A 98 10.75 11.00 -15.19
C TYR A 98 9.42 10.27 -15.29
N VAL A 99 8.36 10.89 -14.79
CA VAL A 99 7.00 10.35 -14.78
C VAL A 99 6.09 11.16 -15.70
N LYS A 100 5.15 10.47 -16.36
CA LYS A 100 4.08 11.10 -17.14
C LYS A 100 2.88 10.17 -17.25
N SER A 101 1.71 10.77 -17.40
CA SER A 101 0.48 10.11 -17.83
C SER A 101 0.24 10.43 -19.32
N VAL A 102 -0.38 9.49 -20.02
CA VAL A 102 -0.73 9.59 -21.44
C VAL A 102 -2.11 8.95 -21.58
N ALA A 103 -3.00 9.51 -22.40
CA ALA A 103 -4.27 8.85 -22.72
C ALA A 103 -4.03 7.45 -23.30
N ALA A 104 -4.82 6.46 -22.88
CA ALA A 104 -4.74 5.10 -23.41
C ALA A 104 -4.96 5.06 -24.94
N ASP A 105 -5.80 5.94 -25.46
CA ASP A 105 -6.05 6.08 -26.91
C ASP A 105 -4.80 6.41 -27.72
N ALA A 106 -3.82 7.11 -27.14
CA ALA A 106 -2.56 7.41 -27.82
C ALA A 106 -1.63 6.18 -27.96
N PHE A 107 -1.96 5.08 -27.27
CA PHE A 107 -1.28 3.79 -27.41
C PHE A 107 -2.02 2.81 -28.34
N ARG A 108 -3.33 3.01 -28.57
CA ARG A 108 -4.12 2.22 -29.53
C ARG A 108 -3.54 2.39 -30.93
N THR A 109 -3.12 1.29 -31.54
CA THR A 109 -2.61 1.29 -32.91
C THR A 109 -3.71 0.76 -33.84
N GLN A 110 -3.97 1.44 -34.95
CA GLN A 110 -4.86 0.94 -36.00
C GLN A 110 -4.33 -0.39 -36.58
N GLY A 111 -5.01 -1.49 -36.28
CA GLY A 111 -5.07 -2.70 -37.13
C GLY A 111 -3.87 -3.66 -37.08
N ARG A 112 -4.21 -4.96 -37.23
CA ARG A 112 -3.26 -6.07 -37.42
C ARG A 112 -2.31 -5.78 -38.59
N GLY A 113 -1.00 -5.77 -38.33
CA GLY A 113 0.05 -5.59 -39.35
C GLY A 113 0.89 -4.31 -39.21
N GLY A 114 0.64 -3.47 -38.22
CA GLY A 114 1.45 -2.28 -37.95
C GLY A 114 2.87 -2.63 -37.49
N ARG A 115 3.89 -2.11 -38.19
CA ARG A 115 5.27 -2.02 -37.65
C ARG A 115 5.20 -1.26 -36.33
N GLY A 116 5.63 -1.90 -35.24
CA GLY A 116 5.49 -1.41 -33.87
C GLY A 116 5.72 0.11 -33.74
N VAL A 117 4.74 0.78 -33.15
CA VAL A 117 4.73 2.23 -32.98
C VAL A 117 5.92 2.63 -32.10
N GLN A 118 6.78 3.53 -32.60
CA GLN A 118 7.96 3.99 -31.85
C GLN A 118 7.54 4.58 -30.50
N ALA A 119 8.02 3.97 -29.41
CA ALA A 119 8.07 4.64 -28.11
C ALA A 119 9.01 5.86 -28.19
N ALA A 120 8.85 6.81 -27.26
CA ALA A 120 9.65 8.03 -27.19
C ALA A 120 11.13 7.81 -27.52
N LYS A 121 11.74 8.69 -28.32
CA LYS A 121 13.20 8.77 -28.46
C LYS A 121 13.77 9.22 -27.11
N LEU A 122 13.98 8.26 -26.21
CA LEU A 122 14.73 8.48 -24.99
C LEU A 122 16.19 8.71 -25.40
N ARG A 123 16.65 9.96 -25.30
CA ARG A 123 18.07 10.29 -25.32
C ARG A 123 18.65 10.00 -23.93
N ASP A 124 19.95 9.68 -23.88
CA ASP A 124 20.74 9.51 -22.64
C ASP A 124 20.44 8.25 -21.81
N ASN A 125 20.38 7.07 -22.44
CA ASN A 125 20.33 5.77 -21.76
C ASN A 125 19.13 5.58 -20.82
N ASP A 126 18.08 6.40 -21.02
CA ASP A 126 16.86 6.33 -20.24
C ASP A 126 15.90 5.31 -20.87
N TYR A 127 15.21 4.57 -20.03
CA TYR A 127 14.22 3.57 -20.44
C TYR A 127 13.05 3.60 -19.48
N VAL A 128 11.90 3.12 -19.95
CA VAL A 128 10.71 3.00 -19.12
C VAL A 128 10.94 1.87 -18.12
N ALA A 129 11.08 2.22 -16.84
CA ALA A 129 11.30 1.27 -15.75
C ALA A 129 9.98 0.72 -15.20
N HIS A 130 8.93 1.55 -15.21
CA HIS A 130 7.57 1.15 -14.86
C HIS A 130 6.59 1.70 -15.90
N LEU A 131 5.65 0.86 -16.31
CA LEU A 131 4.52 1.18 -17.16
C LEU A 131 3.33 0.44 -16.58
N LEU A 132 2.23 1.15 -16.41
CA LEU A 132 0.98 0.59 -15.93
C LEU A 132 -0.18 1.29 -16.62
N THR A 133 -1.24 0.53 -16.89
CA THR A 133 -2.53 1.05 -17.35
C THR A 133 -3.41 1.20 -16.13
N THR A 134 -4.04 2.36 -15.99
CA THR A 134 -4.88 2.70 -14.83
C THR A 134 -5.89 3.76 -15.26
N THR A 135 -6.66 4.33 -14.34
CA THR A 135 -7.60 5.41 -14.65
C THR A 135 -7.26 6.69 -13.90
N ALA A 136 -7.79 7.83 -14.35
CA ALA A 136 -7.52 9.14 -13.76
C ALA A 136 -7.78 9.20 -12.24
N HIS A 137 -8.78 8.45 -11.76
CA HIS A 137 -9.15 8.42 -10.35
C HIS A 137 -8.37 7.40 -9.50
N SER A 138 -7.61 6.49 -10.13
CA SER A 138 -6.78 5.51 -9.42
C SER A 138 -5.71 6.18 -8.56
N TYR A 139 -5.41 5.54 -7.43
CA TYR A 139 -4.23 5.85 -6.63
C TYR A 139 -3.01 5.08 -7.13
N LEU A 140 -1.88 5.76 -7.18
CA LEU A 140 -0.57 5.19 -7.48
C LEU A 140 0.29 5.21 -6.22
N LEU A 141 0.75 4.04 -5.82
CA LEU A 141 1.63 3.81 -4.68
C LEU A 141 3.06 3.69 -5.17
N PHE A 142 3.87 4.70 -4.89
CA PHE A 142 5.29 4.77 -5.23
C PHE A 142 6.13 4.29 -4.04
N PHE A 143 6.70 3.10 -4.14
CA PHE A 143 7.55 2.53 -3.10
C PHE A 143 9.01 2.89 -3.36
N SER A 144 9.68 3.49 -2.38
CA SER A 144 11.09 3.89 -2.50
C SER A 144 12.06 2.81 -2.05
N ASN A 145 13.30 2.85 -2.54
CA ASN A 145 14.40 2.00 -2.07
C ASN A 145 14.69 2.18 -0.57
N ARG A 146 14.25 3.29 0.05
CA ARG A 146 14.38 3.55 1.49
C ARG A 146 13.21 3.01 2.32
N GLY A 147 12.28 2.27 1.71
CA GLY A 147 11.18 1.62 2.41
C GLY A 147 10.03 2.56 2.78
N LYS A 148 9.94 3.73 2.12
CA LYS A 148 8.77 4.61 2.19
C LYS A 148 7.81 4.32 1.04
N VAL A 149 6.55 4.70 1.23
CA VAL A 149 5.55 4.73 0.17
C VAL A 149 4.96 6.13 0.10
N TYR A 150 4.77 6.58 -1.12
CA TYR A 150 4.09 7.82 -1.45
C TYR A 150 2.87 7.52 -2.28
N ARG A 151 1.83 8.34 -2.14
CA ARG A 151 0.57 8.18 -2.86
C ARG A 151 0.29 9.44 -3.67
N LEU A 152 -0.02 9.25 -4.95
CA LEU A 152 -0.57 10.29 -5.83
C LEU A 152 -1.77 9.70 -6.57
N LYS A 153 -2.73 10.54 -6.93
CA LYS A 153 -3.73 10.14 -7.93
C LYS A 153 -3.13 10.20 -9.32
N ALA A 154 -3.62 9.36 -10.23
CA ALA A 154 -3.09 9.31 -11.59
C ALA A 154 -3.23 10.66 -12.32
N HIS A 155 -4.35 11.39 -12.10
CA HIS A 155 -4.56 12.72 -12.68
C HIS A 155 -3.61 13.82 -12.13
N GLU A 156 -3.01 13.63 -10.95
CA GLU A 156 -2.01 14.58 -10.42
C GLU A 156 -0.69 14.51 -11.22
N ILE A 157 -0.48 13.43 -11.98
CA ILE A 157 0.67 13.29 -12.86
C ILE A 157 0.42 14.10 -14.13
N PRO A 158 1.34 14.99 -14.54
CA PRO A 158 1.16 15.79 -15.74
C PRO A 158 0.97 14.93 -16.98
N MET A 159 -0.16 15.14 -17.65
CA MET A 159 -0.47 14.53 -18.93
C MET A 159 0.43 15.12 -20.01
N LYS A 160 1.10 14.26 -20.78
CA LYS A 160 1.99 14.67 -21.88
C LYS A 160 1.89 13.71 -23.05
N ASP A 161 2.41 14.15 -24.19
CA ASP A 161 2.55 13.28 -25.36
C ASP A 161 3.40 12.04 -25.07
N ARG A 162 3.09 10.96 -25.78
CA ARG A 162 3.84 9.69 -25.72
C ARG A 162 5.34 9.86 -25.97
N THR A 163 5.75 10.85 -26.78
CA THR A 163 7.15 11.14 -27.10
C THR A 163 7.84 12.09 -26.11
N ALA A 164 7.08 12.79 -25.25
CA ALA A 164 7.62 13.74 -24.29
C ALA A 164 8.38 13.04 -23.15
N ARG A 165 9.35 13.71 -22.52
CA ARG A 165 10.15 13.12 -21.44
C ARG A 165 9.35 12.90 -20.15
N GLY A 166 8.34 13.72 -19.87
CA GLY A 166 7.63 13.72 -18.58
C GLY A 166 8.13 14.80 -17.63
N THR A 167 7.80 14.67 -16.36
CA THR A 167 8.21 15.56 -15.26
C THR A 167 9.04 14.76 -14.26
N ALA A 168 10.06 15.36 -13.65
CA ALA A 168 10.87 14.64 -12.67
C ALA A 168 10.02 14.29 -11.43
N ILE A 169 10.06 13.03 -10.99
CA ILE A 169 9.24 12.51 -9.87
C ILE A 169 9.55 13.24 -8.55
N VAL A 170 10.78 13.73 -8.38
CA VAL A 170 11.21 14.54 -7.23
C VAL A 170 10.46 15.88 -7.11
N ASN A 171 9.85 16.36 -8.20
CA ASN A 171 9.02 17.57 -8.16
C ASN A 171 7.59 17.28 -7.65
N LEU A 172 7.15 16.01 -7.72
CA LEU A 172 5.82 15.59 -7.29
C LEU A 172 5.85 14.93 -5.91
N LEU A 173 6.97 14.27 -5.56
CA LEU A 173 7.15 13.52 -4.32
C LEU A 173 8.32 14.09 -3.51
N PRO A 174 8.17 14.26 -2.17
CA PRO A 174 9.25 14.71 -1.30
C PRO A 174 10.24 13.57 -1.02
N LEU A 175 11.05 13.24 -2.03
CA LEU A 175 12.11 12.24 -1.96
C LEU A 175 13.36 12.82 -1.30
N THR A 176 14.00 12.04 -0.45
CA THR A 176 15.30 12.39 0.15
C THR A 176 16.45 12.17 -0.84
N PRO A 177 17.65 12.74 -0.61
CA PRO A 177 18.81 12.45 -1.45
C PRO A 177 19.09 10.95 -1.55
N ASP A 178 19.41 10.47 -2.76
CA ASP A 178 19.61 9.04 -3.09
C ASP A 178 18.38 8.13 -2.88
N GLU A 179 17.20 8.71 -2.67
CA GLU A 179 15.94 7.98 -2.66
C GLU A 179 15.39 7.86 -4.08
N ARG A 180 15.15 6.62 -4.51
CA ARG A 180 14.60 6.28 -5.83
C ARG A 180 13.40 5.39 -5.68
N ILE A 181 12.51 5.42 -6.67
CA ILE A 181 11.37 4.52 -6.73
C ILE A 181 11.85 3.12 -7.14
N ALA A 182 11.44 2.12 -6.36
CA ALA A 182 11.72 0.70 -6.56
C ALA A 182 10.52 -0.06 -7.16
N ALA A 183 9.30 0.37 -6.86
CA ALA A 183 8.07 -0.20 -7.41
C ALA A 183 6.95 0.85 -7.48
N VAL A 184 6.04 0.66 -8.44
CA VAL A 184 4.80 1.43 -8.57
C VAL A 184 3.67 0.42 -8.65
N ILE A 185 2.66 0.57 -7.79
CA ILE A 185 1.46 -0.27 -7.76
C ILE A 185 0.26 0.66 -7.85
N ASP A 186 -0.67 0.39 -8.76
CA ASP A 186 -1.92 1.11 -8.82
C ASP A 186 -3.03 0.39 -8.06
N THR A 187 -4.01 1.18 -7.60
CA THR A 187 -5.15 0.67 -6.83
C THR A 187 -6.30 1.65 -6.97
N ARG A 188 -7.47 1.17 -7.41
CA ARG A 188 -8.71 1.94 -7.37
C ARG A 188 -9.40 1.79 -6.04
N THR A 189 -9.62 0.54 -5.65
CA THR A 189 -10.10 0.16 -4.33
C THR A 189 -8.99 -0.60 -3.62
N TYR A 190 -8.81 -0.34 -2.33
CA TYR A 190 -7.86 -1.10 -1.52
C TYR A 190 -8.46 -2.49 -1.26
N GLU A 191 -8.30 -3.38 -2.23
CA GLU A 191 -8.98 -4.68 -2.26
C GLU A 191 -8.72 -5.49 -0.99
N THR A 192 -9.81 -5.94 -0.38
CA THR A 192 -9.75 -6.79 0.80
C THR A 192 -9.38 -8.20 0.36
N GLY A 193 -8.19 -8.67 0.70
CA GLY A 193 -7.69 -10.00 0.32
C GLY A 193 -6.44 -10.00 -0.56
N ARG A 194 -6.00 -8.83 -1.07
CA ARG A 194 -4.70 -8.70 -1.73
C ARG A 194 -3.61 -8.30 -0.74
N TYR A 195 -2.40 -8.77 -1.01
CA TYR A 195 -1.21 -8.43 -0.25
C TYR A 195 -0.20 -7.70 -1.12
N LEU A 196 0.63 -6.91 -0.45
CA LEU A 196 1.88 -6.41 -0.99
C LEU A 196 3.03 -7.20 -0.38
N PHE A 197 3.81 -7.84 -1.24
CA PHE A 197 4.98 -8.61 -0.87
C PHE A 197 6.24 -7.80 -1.17
N PHE A 198 7.03 -7.55 -0.14
CA PHE A 198 8.25 -6.76 -0.17
C PHE A 198 9.46 -7.67 -0.17
N ALA A 199 10.49 -7.34 -0.94
CA ALA A 199 11.79 -8.00 -0.92
C ALA A 199 12.92 -6.98 -0.80
N THR A 200 13.83 -7.20 0.15
CA THR A 200 14.99 -6.33 0.39
C THR A 200 16.27 -6.93 -0.16
N LYS A 201 17.26 -6.07 -0.34
CA LYS A 201 18.59 -6.39 -0.85
C LYS A 201 19.31 -7.43 0.02
N LYS A 202 19.12 -7.41 1.33
CA LYS A 202 19.67 -8.40 2.27
C LYS A 202 18.81 -9.66 2.45
N GLY A 203 17.81 -9.88 1.60
CA GLY A 203 16.99 -11.10 1.62
C GLY A 203 15.92 -11.14 2.70
N GLN A 204 15.57 -9.98 3.29
CA GLN A 204 14.34 -9.89 4.10
C GLN A 204 13.14 -9.79 3.17
N VAL A 205 12.03 -10.36 3.61
CA VAL A 205 10.74 -10.27 2.94
C VAL A 205 9.65 -9.92 3.93
N LYS A 206 8.58 -9.27 3.45
CA LYS A 206 7.45 -8.91 4.27
C LYS A 206 6.17 -8.96 3.46
N LYS A 207 5.11 -9.52 4.03
CA LYS A 207 3.75 -9.51 3.48
C LYS A 207 2.91 -8.53 4.28
N THR A 208 2.24 -7.57 3.63
CA THR A 208 1.35 -6.59 4.28
C THR A 208 0.05 -6.50 3.50
N LEU A 209 -1.08 -6.38 4.19
CA LEU A 209 -2.40 -6.20 3.56
C LEU A 209 -2.43 -4.91 2.73
N MET A 210 -3.06 -4.95 1.56
CA MET A 210 -3.20 -3.77 0.70
C MET A 210 -3.93 -2.61 1.40
N SER A 211 -4.93 -2.92 2.23
CA SER A 211 -5.72 -1.95 3.00
C SER A 211 -4.91 -1.12 4.01
N GLU A 212 -3.74 -1.59 4.45
CA GLU A 212 -2.86 -0.80 5.32
C GLU A 212 -2.33 0.49 4.66
N TYR A 213 -2.41 0.55 3.33
CA TYR A 213 -1.93 1.66 2.50
C TYR A 213 -3.01 2.68 2.15
N ASP A 214 -4.24 2.50 2.65
CA ASP A 214 -5.31 3.50 2.55
C ASP A 214 -5.14 4.62 3.56
N LYS A 215 -4.15 5.48 3.33
CA LYS A 215 -3.90 6.68 4.14
C LYS A 215 -3.58 7.89 3.28
N SER A 216 -4.25 9.00 3.57
CA SER A 216 -4.03 10.27 2.89
C SER A 216 -2.91 11.08 3.54
N ARG A 217 -1.65 10.70 3.25
CA ARG A 217 -0.47 11.49 3.67
C ARG A 217 0.46 11.74 2.49
N ARG A 218 0.55 13.01 2.08
CA ARG A 218 1.38 13.45 0.94
C ARG A 218 2.88 13.35 1.21
N GLU A 219 3.31 13.48 2.47
CA GLU A 219 4.70 13.34 2.92
C GLU A 219 5.27 11.92 2.77
N GLY A 220 4.41 10.96 2.40
CA GLY A 220 4.73 9.55 2.42
C GLY A 220 4.77 8.97 3.84
N PHE A 221 4.78 7.65 3.92
CA PHE A 221 4.86 6.95 5.20
C PHE A 221 5.68 5.68 5.08
N ILE A 222 6.04 5.12 6.23
CA ILE A 222 6.85 3.90 6.29
C ILE A 222 6.05 2.74 5.67
N ALA A 223 6.63 2.13 4.65
CA ALA A 223 6.11 0.93 4.01
C ALA A 223 6.79 -0.33 4.56
N ILE A 224 8.07 -0.26 4.94
CA ILE A 224 8.85 -1.32 5.58
C ILE A 224 9.99 -0.69 6.39
N ASN A 225 10.28 -1.21 7.58
CA ASN A 225 11.46 -0.80 8.33
C ASN A 225 12.69 -1.55 7.84
N LEU A 226 13.61 -0.83 7.20
CA LEU A 226 14.86 -1.40 6.69
C LEU A 226 15.94 -1.45 7.77
N LYS A 227 16.75 -2.51 7.74
CA LYS A 227 17.97 -2.60 8.56
C LYS A 227 19.04 -1.66 7.98
N ASP A 228 20.07 -1.37 8.78
CA ASP A 228 21.18 -0.53 8.32
C ASP A 228 21.79 -1.07 7.01
N LYS A 229 22.01 -0.18 6.05
CA LYS A 229 22.52 -0.49 4.69
C LYS A 229 21.70 -1.51 3.90
N ASP A 230 20.43 -1.72 4.25
CA ASP A 230 19.49 -2.49 3.43
C ASP A 230 18.69 -1.55 2.52
N GLU A 231 18.21 -2.07 1.40
CA GLU A 231 17.40 -1.33 0.43
C GLU A 231 16.22 -2.20 0.00
N LEU A 232 15.08 -1.57 -0.24
CA LEU A 232 13.96 -2.22 -0.90
C LEU A 232 14.30 -2.45 -2.38
N VAL A 233 14.21 -3.70 -2.83
CA VAL A 233 14.51 -4.10 -4.21
C VAL A 233 13.24 -4.14 -5.04
N ARG A 234 12.17 -4.73 -4.50
CA ARG A 234 10.91 -4.92 -5.22
C ARG A 234 9.73 -4.97 -4.27
N VAL A 235 8.58 -4.53 -4.78
CA VAL A 235 7.25 -4.79 -4.21
C VAL A 235 6.42 -5.43 -5.33
N ILE A 236 5.75 -6.53 -5.01
CA ILE A 236 4.84 -7.22 -5.92
C ILE A 236 3.50 -7.40 -5.23
N GLN A 237 2.42 -7.42 -6.01
CA GLN A 237 1.09 -7.73 -5.51
C GLN A 237 0.89 -9.25 -5.53
N THR A 238 0.27 -9.80 -4.49
CA THR A 238 0.02 -11.24 -4.35
C THR A 238 -1.39 -11.52 -3.83
N GLY A 239 -1.93 -12.68 -4.17
CA GLY A 239 -3.29 -13.12 -3.88
C GLY A 239 -3.46 -13.91 -2.58
N GLY A 240 -2.38 -14.30 -1.92
CA GLY A 240 -2.37 -15.14 -0.71
C GLY A 240 -1.83 -16.55 -0.95
N GLU A 241 -1.96 -17.07 -2.18
CA GLU A 241 -1.59 -18.45 -2.56
C GLU A 241 -0.42 -18.50 -3.57
N ASP A 242 0.26 -17.37 -3.79
CA ASP A 242 1.31 -17.26 -4.80
C ASP A 242 2.63 -17.88 -4.32
N ASP A 243 3.37 -18.49 -5.25
CA ASP A 243 4.77 -18.81 -5.03
C ASP A 243 5.63 -17.56 -5.24
N ILE A 244 6.56 -17.29 -4.33
CA ILE A 244 7.54 -16.21 -4.44
C ILE A 244 8.84 -16.76 -5.01
N PHE A 245 9.34 -16.12 -6.06
CA PHE A 245 10.62 -16.45 -6.69
C PHE A 245 11.62 -15.32 -6.51
N MET A 246 12.72 -15.58 -5.81
CA MET A 246 13.79 -14.59 -5.59
C MET A 246 15.10 -15.05 -6.22
N VAL A 247 15.88 -14.08 -6.71
CA VAL A 247 17.19 -14.31 -7.35
C VAL A 247 18.25 -13.44 -6.67
N SER A 248 19.41 -14.05 -6.38
CA SER A 248 20.57 -13.34 -5.83
C SER A 248 21.59 -12.98 -6.91
N ARG A 249 22.43 -12.00 -6.60
CA ARG A 249 23.54 -11.52 -7.43
C ARG A 249 24.53 -12.63 -7.76
N ASN A 250 24.77 -13.55 -6.83
CA ASN A 250 25.63 -14.72 -7.05
C ASN A 250 24.90 -15.91 -7.69
N GLY A 251 23.70 -15.70 -8.24
CA GLY A 251 22.98 -16.70 -9.03
C GLY A 251 22.32 -17.81 -8.21
N GLN A 252 22.12 -17.60 -6.91
CA GLN A 252 21.20 -18.45 -6.14
C GLN A 252 19.76 -18.02 -6.41
N THR A 253 18.85 -18.96 -6.28
CA THR A 253 17.41 -18.78 -6.49
C THR A 253 16.63 -19.51 -5.43
N ILE A 254 15.52 -18.96 -4.96
CA ILE A 254 14.62 -19.64 -4.03
C ILE A 254 13.18 -19.46 -4.52
N ARG A 255 12.42 -20.56 -4.51
CA ARG A 255 10.98 -20.61 -4.75
C ARG A 255 10.32 -21.11 -3.47
N PHE A 256 9.41 -20.35 -2.89
CA PHE A 256 8.67 -20.76 -1.70
C PHE A 256 7.27 -20.17 -1.71
N ASP A 257 6.35 -20.86 -1.06
CA ASP A 257 4.96 -20.46 -0.92
C ASP A 257 4.84 -19.20 -0.03
N GLU A 258 4.09 -18.18 -0.49
CA GLU A 258 3.97 -16.93 0.25
C GLU A 258 3.29 -17.08 1.62
N ASP A 259 2.55 -18.15 1.89
CA ASP A 259 1.96 -18.44 3.20
C ASP A 259 3.01 -18.74 4.27
N ALA A 260 4.23 -19.07 3.86
CA ALA A 260 5.36 -19.14 4.79
C ALA A 260 5.67 -17.76 5.43
N VAL A 261 5.12 -16.65 4.92
CA VAL A 261 5.25 -15.29 5.44
C VAL A 261 3.89 -14.81 5.92
N ARG A 262 3.68 -14.77 7.25
CA ARG A 262 2.46 -14.19 7.81
C ARG A 262 2.30 -12.70 7.43
N PRO A 263 1.07 -12.20 7.25
CA PRO A 263 0.81 -10.77 7.13
C PRO A 263 1.31 -10.00 8.36
N MET A 264 1.92 -8.85 8.13
CA MET A 264 2.45 -7.96 9.16
C MET A 264 2.10 -6.51 8.85
N GLY A 265 2.07 -5.67 9.90
CA GLY A 265 1.90 -4.24 9.75
C GLY A 265 3.05 -3.55 9.00
N ARG A 266 2.82 -2.31 8.58
CA ARG A 266 3.74 -1.55 7.73
C ARG A 266 5.13 -1.33 8.35
N SER A 267 5.18 -1.01 9.64
CA SER A 267 6.42 -0.76 10.39
C SER A 267 7.21 -2.03 10.75
N ALA A 268 6.76 -3.23 10.37
CA ALA A 268 7.54 -4.43 10.59
C ALA A 268 8.77 -4.46 9.67
N ALA A 269 9.86 -5.06 10.14
CA ALA A 269 11.08 -5.27 9.35
C ALA A 269 11.01 -6.49 8.42
N GLY A 270 9.97 -7.33 8.58
CA GLY A 270 9.83 -8.58 7.86
C GLY A 270 10.58 -9.76 8.49
N VAL A 271 10.68 -10.84 7.72
CA VAL A 271 11.36 -12.09 8.07
C VAL A 271 12.34 -12.48 6.97
N ILE A 272 13.25 -13.40 7.25
CA ILE A 272 14.20 -13.87 6.22
C ILE A 272 13.42 -14.63 5.14
N GLY A 273 13.51 -14.16 3.90
CA GLY A 273 12.99 -14.85 2.71
C GLY A 273 14.05 -15.74 2.08
N MET A 274 15.25 -15.18 1.86
CA MET A 274 16.39 -15.87 1.29
C MET A 274 17.62 -15.70 2.19
N ARG A 275 18.28 -16.81 2.57
CA ARG A 275 19.54 -16.73 3.29
C ARG A 275 20.68 -16.56 2.30
N LEU A 276 21.38 -15.44 2.42
CA LEU A 276 22.49 -15.07 1.54
C LEU A 276 23.84 -15.40 2.17
N LYS A 277 24.83 -15.71 1.32
CA LYS A 277 26.23 -15.77 1.74
C LYS A 277 26.78 -14.34 1.92
N ALA A 278 27.90 -14.22 2.63
CA ALA A 278 28.58 -12.95 2.80
C ALA A 278 28.89 -12.30 1.42
N GLY A 279 28.50 -11.04 1.26
CA GLY A 279 28.69 -10.27 0.02
C GLY A 279 27.69 -10.58 -1.10
N ASP A 280 26.72 -11.47 -0.88
CA ASP A 280 25.61 -11.69 -1.82
C ASP A 280 24.42 -10.77 -1.49
N GLU A 281 23.59 -10.49 -2.49
CA GLU A 281 22.44 -9.60 -2.39
C GLU A 281 21.30 -10.08 -3.29
N VAL A 282 20.06 -9.83 -2.92
CA VAL A 282 18.90 -10.07 -3.78
C VAL A 282 18.88 -9.02 -4.88
N VAL A 283 18.66 -9.47 -6.12
CA VAL A 283 18.55 -8.60 -7.31
C VAL A 283 17.15 -8.60 -7.91
N SER A 284 16.34 -9.62 -7.63
CA SER A 284 14.97 -9.73 -8.13
C SER A 284 14.07 -10.54 -7.20
N CYS A 285 12.77 -10.23 -7.26
CA CYS A 285 11.68 -10.95 -6.61
C CYS A 285 10.44 -10.83 -7.50
N ASP A 286 9.85 -11.95 -7.91
CA ASP A 286 8.64 -12.01 -8.73
C ASP A 286 7.68 -13.10 -8.21
N VAL A 287 6.43 -13.02 -8.64
CA VAL A 287 5.46 -14.13 -8.51
C VAL A 287 5.87 -15.23 -9.49
N ALA A 288 5.94 -16.46 -8.98
CA ALA A 288 6.30 -17.62 -9.78
C ALA A 288 5.10 -18.06 -10.62
N ARG A 289 5.29 -18.03 -11.93
CA ARG A 289 4.27 -18.35 -12.93
C ARG A 289 4.72 -19.54 -13.78
N ASP A 290 3.89 -20.58 -13.87
CA ASP A 290 4.28 -21.83 -14.56
C ASP A 290 4.19 -21.72 -16.11
N ASP A 291 3.54 -20.69 -16.64
CA ASP A 291 3.37 -20.43 -18.08
C ASP A 291 4.53 -19.67 -18.74
N VAL A 292 5.51 -19.21 -17.93
CA VAL A 292 6.63 -18.36 -18.36
C VAL A 292 7.98 -18.91 -17.89
N ASP A 293 9.06 -18.43 -18.50
CA ASP A 293 10.42 -18.75 -18.10
C ASP A 293 11.00 -17.65 -17.19
N ILE A 294 11.91 -18.00 -16.28
CA ILE A 294 12.77 -16.98 -15.67
C ILE A 294 13.92 -16.64 -16.63
N LEU A 295 14.04 -15.37 -17.02
CA LEU A 295 15.21 -14.83 -17.69
C LEU A 295 16.21 -14.32 -16.65
N ILE A 296 17.47 -14.75 -16.75
CA ILE A 296 18.56 -14.29 -15.88
C ILE A 296 19.64 -13.68 -16.76
N VAL A 297 20.07 -12.45 -16.45
CA VAL A 297 21.09 -11.70 -17.19
C VAL A 297 22.25 -11.31 -16.26
N THR A 298 23.48 -11.43 -16.75
CA THR A 298 24.71 -11.08 -16.02
C THR A 298 25.34 -9.77 -16.50
N ASP A 299 26.18 -9.15 -15.64
CA ASP A 299 26.91 -7.93 -15.96
C ASP A 299 27.88 -8.10 -17.15
N ALA A 300 28.31 -9.33 -17.44
CA ALA A 300 29.19 -9.64 -18.57
C ALA A 300 28.44 -9.85 -19.91
N GLY A 301 27.12 -9.58 -19.98
CA GLY A 301 26.35 -9.67 -21.22
C GLY A 301 25.90 -11.08 -21.58
N TYR A 302 25.78 -11.97 -20.59
CA TYR A 302 25.28 -13.32 -20.79
C TYR A 302 23.90 -13.49 -20.18
N GLY A 303 23.06 -14.27 -20.84
CA GLY A 303 21.71 -14.53 -20.38
C GLY A 303 21.22 -15.92 -20.74
N LYS A 304 20.19 -16.38 -20.03
CA LYS A 304 19.46 -17.60 -20.34
C LYS A 304 18.04 -17.54 -19.82
N ARG A 305 17.16 -18.27 -20.48
CA ARG A 305 15.84 -18.61 -19.96
C ARG A 305 15.87 -19.97 -19.31
N THR A 306 15.08 -20.16 -18.26
CA THR A 306 14.93 -21.47 -17.62
C THR A 306 13.49 -21.65 -17.19
N LYS A 307 12.89 -22.78 -17.58
CA LYS A 307 11.54 -23.16 -17.14
C LYS A 307 11.43 -23.22 -15.62
N LEU A 308 10.32 -22.72 -15.08
CA LEU A 308 10.09 -22.66 -13.64
C LEU A 308 10.07 -24.05 -12.98
N GLU A 309 9.61 -25.08 -13.68
CA GLU A 309 9.63 -26.49 -13.26
C GLU A 309 11.02 -26.98 -12.81
N ARG A 310 12.10 -26.39 -13.34
CA ARG A 310 13.46 -26.75 -12.96
C ARG A 310 13.82 -26.26 -11.56
N PHE A 311 13.04 -25.37 -10.97
CA PHE A 311 13.25 -24.77 -9.66
C PHE A 311 12.27 -25.36 -8.64
N PRO A 312 12.68 -26.39 -7.88
CA PRO A 312 11.81 -26.98 -6.88
C PRO A 312 11.50 -25.98 -5.77
N ARG A 313 10.29 -26.06 -5.21
CA ARG A 313 9.94 -25.37 -3.96
C ARG A 313 10.92 -25.77 -2.85
N LYS A 314 11.36 -24.80 -2.07
CA LYS A 314 12.23 -24.96 -0.89
C LYS A 314 11.61 -24.26 0.31
N GLY A 315 12.06 -24.63 1.51
CA GLY A 315 11.68 -23.90 2.72
C GLY A 315 12.17 -22.46 2.65
N ARG A 316 11.30 -21.52 3.05
CA ARG A 316 11.65 -20.10 3.20
C ARG A 316 12.86 -19.94 4.12
N GLY A 317 13.75 -19.02 3.78
CA GLY A 317 14.95 -18.70 4.56
C GLY A 317 16.07 -19.71 4.40
N THR A 318 15.98 -20.64 3.45
CA THR A 318 17.12 -21.45 2.99
C THR A 318 17.99 -20.65 2.01
N MET A 319 19.13 -21.20 1.60
CA MET A 319 19.97 -20.61 0.54
C MET A 319 19.40 -20.81 -0.86
N GLY A 320 18.34 -21.61 -0.98
CA GLY A 320 17.78 -21.98 -2.27
C GLY A 320 18.66 -22.94 -3.07
N VAL A 321 18.57 -22.85 -4.39
CA VAL A 321 19.34 -23.64 -5.35
C VAL A 321 20.02 -22.73 -6.36
N LYS A 322 21.11 -23.20 -6.97
CA LYS A 322 21.74 -22.48 -8.09
C LYS A 322 20.74 -22.34 -9.25
N GLY A 323 20.60 -21.11 -9.76
CA GLY A 323 19.81 -20.80 -10.95
C GLY A 323 20.64 -20.47 -12.18
N ILE A 324 21.89 -20.05 -12.01
CA ILE A 324 22.87 -19.88 -13.08
C ILE A 324 24.28 -20.22 -12.59
N LYS A 325 25.09 -20.88 -13.41
CA LYS A 325 26.51 -21.10 -13.11
C LYS A 325 27.31 -19.86 -13.48
N LEU A 326 27.82 -19.17 -12.48
CA LEU A 326 28.72 -18.03 -12.66
C LEU A 326 30.18 -18.48 -12.69
N THR A 327 30.99 -17.77 -13.47
CA THR A 327 32.46 -17.88 -13.50
C THR A 327 33.03 -16.46 -13.54
N ALA A 328 34.32 -16.29 -13.28
CA ALA A 328 34.96 -14.96 -13.34
C ALA A 328 34.70 -14.23 -14.68
N ARG A 329 34.59 -14.95 -15.79
CA ARG A 329 34.29 -14.39 -17.12
C ARG A 329 32.80 -14.07 -17.35
N ARG A 330 31.90 -14.66 -16.56
CA ARG A 330 30.45 -14.43 -16.64
C ARG A 330 29.96 -13.41 -15.62
N GLY A 331 30.81 -13.05 -14.68
CA GLY A 331 30.56 -12.02 -13.68
C GLY A 331 29.44 -12.39 -12.73
N TYR A 332 28.49 -11.48 -12.51
CA TYR A 332 27.39 -11.64 -11.55
C TYR A 332 26.04 -11.28 -12.17
N VAL A 333 24.94 -11.74 -11.56
CA VAL A 333 23.58 -11.45 -12.02
C VAL A 333 23.24 -9.99 -11.76
N VAL A 334 22.76 -9.29 -12.79
CA VAL A 334 22.33 -7.88 -12.70
C VAL A 334 20.81 -7.74 -12.71
N SER A 335 20.11 -8.65 -13.37
CA SER A 335 18.66 -8.60 -13.50
C SER A 335 18.11 -10.00 -13.74
N ALA A 336 16.94 -10.25 -13.20
CA ALA A 336 16.17 -11.44 -13.49
C ALA A 336 14.68 -11.09 -13.42
N PHE A 337 13.89 -11.63 -14.34
CA PHE A 337 12.44 -11.44 -14.35
C PHE A 337 11.76 -12.54 -15.16
N MET A 338 10.50 -12.82 -14.83
CA MET A 338 9.68 -13.78 -15.57
C MET A 338 9.33 -13.21 -16.95
N VAL A 339 9.43 -14.04 -17.99
CA VAL A 339 9.14 -13.68 -19.39
C VAL A 339 8.47 -14.81 -20.16
N GLY A 340 7.42 -14.48 -20.91
CA GLY A 340 6.86 -15.29 -21.98
C GLY A 340 7.74 -15.32 -23.22
N LEU A 341 7.40 -16.17 -24.20
CA LEU A 341 8.16 -16.29 -25.45
C LEU A 341 7.96 -15.10 -26.41
N ASP A 342 6.84 -14.41 -26.26
CA ASP A 342 6.45 -13.26 -27.08
C ASP A 342 6.86 -11.92 -26.45
N ASP A 343 7.39 -11.96 -25.22
CA ASP A 343 7.93 -10.81 -24.55
C ASP A 343 9.24 -10.35 -25.17
N GLU A 344 9.53 -9.07 -25.01
CA GLU A 344 10.82 -8.48 -25.33
C GLU A 344 11.40 -7.81 -24.08
N PHE A 345 12.70 -7.53 -24.10
CA PHE A 345 13.37 -6.85 -23.01
C PHE A 345 14.49 -5.95 -23.54
N PHE A 346 14.80 -4.91 -22.78
CA PHE A 346 15.95 -4.06 -23.02
C PHE A 346 17.17 -4.55 -22.24
N LEU A 347 18.34 -4.45 -22.87
CA LEU A 347 19.65 -4.59 -22.24
C LEU A 347 20.40 -3.27 -22.41
N ILE A 348 20.98 -2.79 -21.31
CA ILE A 348 21.60 -1.46 -21.27
C ILE A 348 23.01 -1.61 -20.71
N SER A 349 24.02 -1.17 -21.46
CA SER A 349 25.40 -1.15 -21.00
C SER A 349 25.70 0.05 -20.10
N SER A 350 26.77 -0.03 -19.33
CA SER A 350 27.33 1.08 -18.57
C SER A 350 27.81 2.23 -19.45
N GLY A 351 28.14 1.96 -20.72
CA GLY A 351 28.47 2.97 -21.73
C GLY A 351 27.25 3.59 -22.41
N GLY A 352 26.05 3.07 -22.13
CA GLY A 352 24.80 3.60 -22.63
C GLY A 352 24.20 2.94 -23.87
N VAL A 353 24.87 1.91 -24.38
CA VAL A 353 24.32 1.14 -25.50
C VAL A 353 23.06 0.42 -25.02
N THR A 354 21.94 0.66 -25.70
CA THR A 354 20.65 0.02 -25.40
C THR A 354 20.24 -0.87 -26.57
N ILE A 355 19.96 -2.15 -26.31
CA ILE A 355 19.45 -3.10 -27.31
C ILE A 355 18.12 -3.69 -26.85
N ARG A 356 17.19 -3.85 -27.80
CA ARG A 356 15.91 -4.56 -27.60
C ARG A 356 16.08 -5.98 -28.12
N THR A 357 15.70 -6.97 -27.31
CA THR A 357 15.88 -8.40 -27.60
C THR A 357 14.58 -9.15 -27.34
N ALA A 358 14.18 -10.04 -28.24
CA ALA A 358 13.05 -10.92 -28.02
C ALA A 358 13.44 -12.05 -27.05
N ALA A 359 12.58 -12.36 -26.09
CA ALA A 359 12.82 -13.41 -25.11
C ALA A 359 13.06 -14.77 -25.79
N ARG A 360 12.28 -15.07 -26.85
CA ARG A 360 12.45 -16.29 -27.66
C ARG A 360 13.86 -16.52 -28.23
N ASP A 361 14.59 -15.44 -28.55
CA ASP A 361 15.94 -15.54 -29.11
C ASP A 361 16.99 -15.91 -28.06
N VAL A 362 16.67 -15.73 -26.77
CA VAL A 362 17.52 -16.17 -25.68
C VAL A 362 17.36 -17.68 -25.49
N SER A 363 18.48 -18.40 -25.44
CA SER A 363 18.48 -19.85 -25.27
C SER A 363 17.83 -20.30 -23.96
N SER A 364 16.92 -21.28 -24.06
CA SER A 364 16.37 -21.98 -22.90
C SER A 364 17.33 -23.08 -22.45
N GLN A 365 17.82 -22.99 -21.22
CA GLN A 365 18.88 -23.84 -20.69
C GLN A 365 18.57 -24.27 -19.25
N GLY A 366 19.20 -25.36 -18.80
CA GLY A 366 19.12 -25.83 -17.42
C GLY A 366 19.72 -24.85 -16.39
N ARG A 367 19.47 -25.12 -15.11
CA ARG A 367 19.94 -24.28 -13.99
C ARG A 367 21.47 -24.15 -13.90
N ASP A 368 22.20 -25.24 -14.16
CA ASP A 368 23.66 -25.27 -14.07
C ASP A 368 24.38 -24.73 -15.32
N ALA A 369 23.64 -24.25 -16.33
CA ALA A 369 24.21 -23.61 -17.50
C ALA A 369 24.72 -22.19 -17.18
N THR A 370 25.65 -21.71 -18.00
CA THR A 370 26.31 -20.39 -17.87
C THR A 370 25.66 -19.30 -18.73
N GLY A 371 24.67 -19.66 -19.55
CA GLY A 371 24.00 -18.78 -20.50
C GLY A 371 24.76 -18.56 -21.81
N VAL A 372 24.05 -17.96 -22.76
CA VAL A 372 24.60 -17.52 -24.06
C VAL A 372 24.85 -16.03 -24.03
N ARG A 373 25.67 -15.53 -24.95
CA ARG A 373 25.90 -14.10 -25.05
C ARG A 373 24.63 -13.44 -25.60
N VAL A 374 24.08 -12.49 -24.84
CA VAL A 374 22.89 -11.71 -25.23
C VAL A 374 23.25 -10.27 -25.57
N MET A 375 24.39 -9.78 -25.09
CA MET A 375 24.94 -8.47 -25.43
C MET A 375 26.42 -8.55 -25.74
N ASN A 376 26.83 -7.93 -26.85
CA ASN A 376 28.23 -7.61 -27.10
C ASN A 376 28.56 -6.33 -26.33
N LEU A 377 29.63 -6.40 -25.54
CA LEU A 377 30.09 -5.30 -24.70
C LEU A 377 31.49 -4.91 -25.16
N ASP A 378 31.73 -3.61 -25.20
CA ASP A 378 33.05 -3.05 -25.45
C ASP A 378 33.97 -3.27 -24.27
N LYS A 379 35.27 -3.08 -24.49
CA LYS A 379 36.30 -3.39 -23.50
C LYS A 379 36.13 -2.51 -22.26
N GLY A 380 35.82 -3.14 -21.13
CA GLY A 380 35.61 -2.47 -19.83
C GLY A 380 34.15 -2.11 -19.54
N GLU A 381 33.25 -2.28 -20.51
CA GLU A 381 31.82 -2.10 -20.29
C GLU A 381 31.16 -3.32 -19.65
N LYS A 382 30.03 -3.07 -19.00
CA LYS A 382 29.18 -4.06 -18.34
C LYS A 382 27.73 -3.82 -18.70
N VAL A 383 26.88 -4.84 -18.62
CA VAL A 383 25.44 -4.64 -18.55
C VAL A 383 25.12 -3.96 -17.22
N ALA A 384 24.55 -2.77 -17.29
CA ALA A 384 24.10 -2.02 -16.13
C ALA A 384 22.75 -2.57 -15.61
N THR A 385 21.86 -2.96 -16.51
CA THR A 385 20.52 -3.45 -16.18
C THR A 385 19.86 -4.13 -17.38
N ALA A 386 18.92 -5.02 -17.10
CA ALA A 386 17.95 -5.52 -18.07
C ALA A 386 16.53 -5.27 -17.54
N ALA A 387 15.59 -4.93 -18.41
CA ALA A 387 14.21 -4.66 -18.03
C ALA A 387 13.23 -5.16 -19.10
N PRO A 388 12.09 -5.76 -18.71
CA PRO A 388 11.07 -6.17 -19.66
C PRO A 388 10.56 -4.96 -20.45
N VAL A 389 10.27 -5.17 -21.74
CA VAL A 389 9.49 -4.22 -22.54
C VAL A 389 8.05 -4.41 -22.10
N LEU A 390 7.55 -3.46 -21.32
CA LEU A 390 6.15 -3.47 -20.91
C LEU A 390 5.30 -3.12 -22.12
N GLN A 391 4.49 -4.09 -22.57
CA GLN A 391 3.47 -3.87 -23.59
C GLN A 391 2.21 -3.36 -22.91
N VAL A 392 1.52 -2.41 -23.55
CA VAL A 392 0.16 -2.05 -23.14
C VAL A 392 -0.72 -3.18 -23.64
N GLU A 393 -1.22 -4.02 -22.73
CA GLU A 393 -2.32 -4.93 -23.08
C GLU A 393 -3.51 -4.07 -23.47
N GLU A 394 -4.08 -4.32 -24.66
CA GLU A 394 -5.31 -3.68 -25.06
C GLU A 394 -6.41 -4.14 -24.10
N PRO A 395 -7.17 -3.24 -23.47
CA PRO A 395 -8.35 -3.66 -22.72
C PRO A 395 -9.32 -4.33 -23.71
N GLU A 396 -9.78 -5.54 -23.39
CA GLU A 396 -10.84 -6.26 -24.13
C GLU A 396 -12.16 -5.50 -24.14
#